data_AF-A0A316Z041-F1
#
_entry.id   AF-A0A316Z041-F1
#
_cell.length_a   1.000
_cell.length_b   1.000
_cell.length_c   1.000
_cell.angle_alpha   90.00
_cell.angle_beta   90.00
_cell.angle_gamma   90.00
#
_symmetry.space_group_name_H-M   'P 1'
#
loop_
_entity.id
_entity.type
_entity.pdbx_description
1 polymer ?
#
loop_
_entity_poly.entity_id
_entity_poly.type
_entity_poly.pdbx_seq_one_letter_code
_entity_poly.pdbx_strand_id
1 'polypeptide(L)' 'MPAYLVSRAADPLLGLLTGLFAYRLWETDAKNAHLRPEGRSLYALLGRFARGEAPPRELYTGPAARV' A
#
# COMPACT_ATOMS: atom_id res chain seq x y z
N MET A 1 22.07 13.75 -22.48
CA MET A 1 22.10 12.35 -21.99
C MET A 1 21.76 12.16 -20.50
N PRO A 2 22.06 13.05 -19.53
CA PRO A 2 21.65 12.84 -18.13
C PRO A 2 20.14 12.98 -17.89
N ALA A 3 19.44 13.86 -18.62
CA ALA A 3 18.00 14.07 -18.47
C ALA A 3 17.13 12.81 -18.70
N TYR A 4 17.56 11.94 -19.62
CA TYR A 4 16.85 10.68 -19.93
C TYR A 4 16.98 9.63 -18.82
N LEU A 5 18.10 9.61 -18.10
CA LEU A 5 18.30 8.72 -16.95
C LEU A 5 17.52 9.22 -15.73
N VAL A 6 17.43 10.55 -15.56
CA VAL A 6 16.62 11.17 -14.51
C VAL A 6 15.14 10.89 -14.73
N SER A 7 14.60 11.06 -15.93
CA SER A 7 13.18 10.75 -16.21
C SER A 7 12.87 9.26 -16.03
N ARG A 8 13.74 8.38 -16.53
CA ARG A 8 13.56 6.92 -16.40
C ARG A 8 13.56 6.43 -14.95
N ALA A 9 14.27 7.11 -14.05
CA ALA A 9 14.27 6.78 -12.63
C ALA A 9 13.18 7.54 -11.83
N ALA A 10 12.86 8.78 -12.23
CA ALA A 10 11.86 9.60 -11.57
C ALA A 10 10.45 9.07 -11.80
N ASP A 11 10.12 8.61 -13.01
CA ASP A 11 8.78 8.11 -13.34
C ASP A 11 8.33 6.93 -12.46
N PRO A 12 9.12 5.83 -12.28
CA PRO A 12 8.73 4.74 -11.41
C PRO A 12 8.71 5.14 -9.93
N LEU A 13 9.61 6.03 -9.49
CA LEU A 13 9.62 6.53 -8.12
C LEU A 13 8.36 7.36 -7.82
N LEU A 14 7.99 8.26 -8.73
CA LEU A 14 6.78 9.06 -8.63
C LEU A 14 5.53 8.18 -8.68
N GLY A 15 5.51 7.14 -9.51
CA GLY A 15 4.42 6.16 -9.54
C GLY A 15 4.24 5.45 -8.19
N LEU A 16 5.34 4.98 -7.60
CA LEU A 16 5.31 4.34 -6.27
C LEU A 16 4.86 5.31 -5.17
N LEU A 17 5.40 6.53 -5.15
CA LEU A 17 5.00 7.55 -4.17
C LEU A 17 3.52 7.94 -4.31
N THR A 18 3.05 8.06 -5.54
CA THR A 18 1.62 8.36 -5.82
C THR A 18 0.73 7.22 -5.33
N GLY A 19 1.12 5.97 -5.56
CA GLY A 19 0.39 4.80 -5.04
C GLY A 19 0.35 4.75 -3.51
N LEU A 20 1.48 4.99 -2.84
CA LEU A 20 1.56 5.06 -1.37
C LEU A 20 0.67 6.19 -0.83
N PHE A 21 0.70 7.35 -1.47
CA PHE A 21 -0.10 8.50 -1.06
C PHE A 21 -1.61 8.27 -1.25
N ALA A 22 -2.01 7.73 -2.40
CA ALA A 22 -3.40 7.35 -2.66
C ALA A 22 -3.90 6.32 -1.64
N TYR A 23 -3.06 5.34 -1.29
CA TYR A 23 -3.39 4.37 -0.26
C TYR A 23 -3.53 5.03 1.12
N ARG A 24 -2.65 5.98 1.47
CA ARG A 24 -2.73 6.72 2.72
C ARG A 24 -4.01 7.57 2.81
N LEU A 25 -4.42 8.20 1.70
CA LEU A 25 -5.68 8.93 1.62
C LEU A 25 -6.88 8.00 1.81
N TRP A 26 -6.90 6.87 1.11
CA TRP A 26 -7.90 5.82 1.31
C TRP A 26 -7.94 5.34 2.76
N GLU A 27 -6.77 5.22 3.40
CA GLU A 27 -6.61 4.87 4.83
C GLU A 27 -7.07 5.95 5.80
N THR A 28 -7.18 7.21 5.40
CA THR A 28 -7.54 8.29 6.32
C THR A 28 -9.01 8.67 6.19
N ASP A 29 -9.68 8.20 5.14
CA ASP A 29 -11.11 8.42 4.92
C ASP A 29 -11.96 7.53 5.85
N ALA A 30 -12.80 8.17 6.67
CA ALA A 30 -13.74 7.51 7.58
C ALA A 30 -14.73 6.60 6.85
N LYS A 31 -15.06 6.90 5.58
CA LYS A 31 -15.93 6.05 4.76
C LYS A 31 -15.35 4.67 4.54
N ASN A 32 -14.02 4.53 4.51
CA ASN A 32 -13.35 3.26 4.25
C ASN A 32 -13.01 2.48 5.53
N ALA A 33 -13.39 2.98 6.72
CA ALA A 33 -13.08 2.33 7.99
C ALA A 33 -13.59 0.88 8.05
N HIS A 34 -14.78 0.61 7.49
CA HIS A 34 -15.38 -0.72 7.43
C HIS A 34 -14.67 -1.71 6.50
N LEU A 35 -13.82 -1.21 5.58
CA LEU A 35 -13.04 -2.03 4.63
C LEU A 35 -11.63 -2.31 5.14
N ARG A 36 -11.26 -1.83 6.35
CA ARG A 36 -9.94 -2.03 6.94
C ARG A 36 -9.98 -3.16 7.98
N PRO A 37 -9.56 -4.38 7.63
CA PRO A 37 -9.20 -5.36 8.64
C PRO A 37 -7.97 -4.88 9.43
N GLU A 38 -7.94 -5.16 10.73
CA GLU A 38 -6.79 -4.87 11.58
C GLU A 38 -5.53 -5.52 10.99
N GLY A 39 -4.42 -4.77 10.92
CA GLY A 39 -3.16 -5.25 10.34
C GLY A 39 -2.99 -5.00 8.83
N ARG A 40 -3.95 -4.36 8.15
CA ARG A 40 -3.83 -3.90 6.74
C ARG A 40 -3.41 -2.43 6.60
N SER A 41 -2.97 -1.77 7.67
CA SER A 41 -2.48 -0.38 7.56
C SER A 41 -1.19 -0.30 6.75
N LEU A 42 -0.92 0.83 6.11
CA LEU A 42 0.28 1.00 5.30
C LEU A 42 1.56 0.79 6.12
N TYR A 43 1.57 1.27 7.37
CA TYR A 43 2.67 1.05 8.31
C TYR A 43 2.82 -0.43 8.70
N ALA A 44 1.72 -1.16 8.89
CA ALA A 44 1.79 -2.59 9.20
C ALA A 44 2.35 -3.39 8.01
N LEU A 45 1.94 -3.05 6.79
CA LEU A 45 2.44 -3.68 5.56
C LEU A 45 3.93 -3.39 5.35
N LEU A 46 4.36 -2.13 5.54
CA LEU A 46 5.78 -1.76 5.48
C LEU A 46 6.60 -2.45 6.56
N GLY A 47 6.08 -2.54 7.79
CA GLY A 47 6.73 -3.25 8.89
C GLY A 47 6.92 -4.74 8.59
N ARG A 48 5.91 -5.39 8.01
CA ARG A 48 6.01 -6.80 7.57
C ARG A 48 7.00 -6.96 6.42
N PHE A 49 7.00 -6.05 5.45
CA PHE A 49 7.96 -6.05 4.35
C PHE A 49 9.40 -5.95 4.86
N ALA A 50 9.67 -5.03 5.80
CA ALA A 50 10.98 -4.87 6.41
C ALA A 50 11.43 -6.11 7.23
N ARG A 51 10.47 -6.85 7.79
CA ARG A 51 10.74 -8.09 8.55
C ARG A 51 10.73 -9.37 7.69
N GLY A 52 10.44 -9.28 6.39
CA GLY A 52 10.31 -10.45 5.52
C GLY A 52 9.14 -11.37 5.88
N GLU A 53 8.14 -10.86 6.60
CA GLU A 53 6.98 -11.65 7.04
C GLU A 53 5.96 -11.80 5.91
N ALA A 54 5.58 -13.04 5.60
CA ALA A 54 4.48 -13.29 4.68
C ALA A 54 3.16 -12.79 5.30
N PRO A 55 2.40 -11.95 4.60
CA PRO A 55 1.12 -11.46 5.09
C PRO A 55 0.09 -12.60 5.13
N PRO A 56 -0.70 -12.74 6.21
CA PRO A 56 -1.78 -13.71 6.26
C PRO A 56 -2.78 -13.41 5.14
N ARG A 57 -3.21 -14.47 4.44
CA ARG A 57 -4.08 -14.38 3.26
C ARG A 57 -5.40 -13.67 3.57
N GLU A 58 -5.82 -13.75 4.82
CA GLU A 58 -7.01 -13.12 5.40
C GLU A 58 -7.02 -11.58 5.29
N LEU A 59 -5.85 -10.93 5.12
CA LEU A 59 -5.75 -9.48 4.94
C LEU A 59 -6.21 -9.01 3.57
N TYR A 60 -6.19 -9.90 2.57
CA TYR A 60 -6.51 -9.59 1.17
C TYR A 60 -7.92 -9.98 0.80
N THR A 61 -8.49 -10.94 1.51
CA THR A 61 -9.91 -11.26 1.51
C THR A 61 -10.67 -10.08 2.13
N GLY A 62 -11.33 -9.29 1.28
CA GLY A 62 -12.26 -8.25 1.77
C GLY A 62 -13.38 -8.84 2.63
N PRO A 63 -14.25 -8.00 3.21
CA PRO A 63 -15.35 -8.45 4.08
C PRO A 63 -16.28 -9.53 3.46
N ALA A 64 -16.25 -9.72 2.13
CA ALA A 64 -17.00 -10.75 1.42
C ALA A 64 -16.45 -12.20 1.55
N ALA A 65 -15.27 -12.40 2.14
CA ALA A 65 -14.64 -13.73 2.22
C ALA A 65 -14.71 -14.37 3.62
N ARG A 66 -15.48 -13.79 4.55
CA ARG A 66 -15.99 -14.48 5.73
C ARG A 66 -17.29 -15.21 5.36
N VAL A 67 -17.17 -16.39 4.74
CA VAL A 67 -18.25 -17.38 4.62
C VAL A 67 -17.71 -18.71 5.12
#